data_AF-A0AA35Q743-F1
#
_entry.id   AF-A0AA35Q743-F1
#
_cell.length_a   1.000
_cell.length_b   1.000
_cell.length_c   1.000
_cell.angle_alpha   90.00
_cell.angle_beta   90.00
_cell.angle_gamma   90.00
#
_symmetry.space_group_name_H-M   'P 1'
#
loop_
_entity.id
_entity.type
_entity.pdbx_description
1 polymer ?
#
loop_
_entity_poly.entity_id
_entity_poly.type
_entity_poly.pdbx_seq_one_letter_code
_entity_poly.pdbx_strand_id
1 'polypeptide(L)'
;MITIGLGTGGIKANVTPMTAEKYSNSQPVLKTLRSGETVVVDPELTVQFYWVVNVGALSPLITVNIEAHNSFWLAYLIPLIVIVLTLGIFLLGRNKYVKIESMGSAILDAVRTAKIAIKERGFNNVKPSILREHGRDGAYPIAIQECFTDEYVDDVRRGLNSCKAPEIISGPFDFFLRANQF
;
A
#
# COMPACT_ATOMS: atom_id res chain seq x y z
N MET A 1 5.55 -0.72 -23.47
CA MET A 1 4.62 -0.20 -22.44
C MET A 1 4.27 -1.22 -21.37
N ILE A 2 3.94 -2.48 -21.71
CA ILE A 2 3.62 -3.53 -20.72
C ILE A 2 4.75 -3.74 -19.69
N THR A 3 5.99 -3.86 -20.14
CA THR A 3 7.17 -4.05 -19.28
C THR A 3 7.41 -2.87 -18.34
N ILE A 4 7.26 -1.65 -18.85
CA ILE A 4 7.43 -0.41 -18.07
C ILE A 4 6.33 -0.32 -17.01
N GLY A 5 5.06 -0.57 -17.39
CA GLY A 5 3.94 -0.55 -16.45
C GLY A 5 4.05 -1.60 -15.35
N LEU A 6 4.52 -2.81 -15.69
CA LEU A 6 4.78 -3.86 -14.71
C LEU A 6 5.92 -3.49 -13.76
N GLY A 7 7.00 -2.91 -14.28
CA GLY A 7 8.13 -2.44 -13.48
C GLY A 7 7.75 -1.31 -12.52
N THR A 8 7.11 -0.25 -13.02
CA THR A 8 6.70 0.90 -12.19
C THR A 8 5.63 0.52 -11.17
N GLY A 9 4.67 -0.34 -11.55
CA GLY A 9 3.66 -0.88 -10.65
C GLY A 9 4.27 -1.71 -9.52
N GLY A 10 5.23 -2.58 -9.87
CA GLY A 10 5.96 -3.40 -8.89
C GLY A 10 6.76 -2.56 -7.90
N ILE A 11 7.49 -1.54 -8.37
CA ILE A 11 8.24 -0.64 -7.49
C ILE A 11 7.29 0.12 -6.55
N LYS A 12 6.20 0.68 -7.10
CA LYS A 12 5.23 1.47 -6.33
C LYS A 12 4.53 0.64 -5.24
N ALA A 13 4.22 -0.62 -5.51
CA ALA A 13 3.57 -1.51 -4.55
C ALA A 13 4.46 -1.87 -3.35
N ASN A 14 5.79 -1.85 -3.52
CA ASN A 14 6.74 -2.29 -2.50
C ASN A 14 7.47 -1.12 -1.80
N VAL A 15 7.65 0.02 -2.47
CA VAL A 15 8.40 1.15 -1.90
C VAL A 15 7.67 1.81 -0.73
N THR A 16 6.35 1.94 -0.82
CA THR A 16 5.53 2.53 0.25
C THR A 16 5.54 1.70 1.53
N PRO A 17 5.28 0.38 1.53
CA PRO A 17 5.40 -0.43 2.74
C PRO A 17 6.85 -0.47 3.25
N MET A 18 7.85 -0.57 2.37
CA MET A 18 9.25 -0.54 2.79
C MET A 18 9.66 0.79 3.42
N THR A 19 9.03 1.90 3.02
CA THR A 19 9.21 3.19 3.69
C THR A 19 8.43 3.21 5.00
N ALA A 20 7.17 2.73 5.01
CA ALA A 20 6.31 2.55 6.18
C ALA A 20 7.03 1.84 7.33
N GLU A 21 7.69 0.72 7.02
CA GLU A 21 8.47 -0.12 7.93
C GLU A 21 9.63 0.63 8.59
N LYS A 22 10.29 1.53 7.85
CA LYS A 22 11.37 2.37 8.42
C LYS A 22 10.84 3.40 9.42
N TYR A 23 9.55 3.71 9.43
CA TYR A 23 8.94 4.64 10.40
C TYR A 23 8.56 3.97 11.73
N SER A 24 8.82 2.68 11.96
CA SER A 24 8.40 1.96 13.18
C SER A 24 8.96 2.53 14.51
N ASN A 25 9.88 3.51 14.46
CA ASN A 25 10.36 4.26 15.63
C ASN A 25 9.75 5.66 15.78
N SER A 26 8.69 5.99 15.04
CA SER A 26 8.02 7.30 15.10
C SER A 26 6.89 7.32 16.13
N GLN A 27 7.14 6.84 17.35
CA GLN A 27 6.40 7.39 18.48
C GLN A 27 6.95 8.80 18.72
N PRO A 28 6.14 9.82 19.04
CA PRO A 28 6.64 11.14 19.41
C PRO A 28 7.61 10.97 20.57
N VAL A 29 8.92 11.04 20.27
CA VAL A 29 9.95 10.92 21.29
C VAL A 29 9.92 12.25 22.04
N LEU A 30 9.33 12.22 23.24
CA LEU A 30 9.44 13.29 24.20
C LEU A 30 10.92 13.45 24.54
N LYS A 31 11.61 14.38 23.87
CA LYS A 31 12.97 14.75 24.25
C LYS A 31 12.87 15.85 25.29
N THR A 32 13.29 15.54 26.52
CA THR A 32 13.57 16.56 27.54
C THR A 32 14.92 17.20 27.23
N LEU A 33 14.92 18.49 26.90
CA LEU A 33 16.15 19.27 26.80
C LEU A 33 16.79 19.41 28.20
N ARG A 34 18.09 19.72 28.25
CA ARG A 34 18.79 20.06 29.51
C ARG A 34 18.17 21.25 30.25
N SER A 35 17.32 22.04 29.59
CA SER A 35 16.53 23.15 30.16
C SER A 35 15.24 22.72 30.87
N GLY A 36 14.84 21.44 30.80
CA GLY A 36 13.60 20.92 31.40
C GLY A 36 12.35 21.03 30.52
N GLU A 37 12.45 21.57 29.31
CA GLU A 37 11.33 21.63 28.36
C GLU A 37 11.15 20.30 27.61
N THR A 38 9.90 19.87 27.46
CA THR A 38 9.54 18.67 26.71
C THR A 38 9.11 19.08 25.31
N VAL A 39 9.92 18.77 24.31
CA VAL A 39 9.61 19.09 22.91
C VAL A 39 9.12 17.83 22.22
N VAL A 40 7.93 17.93 21.61
CA VAL A 40 7.40 16.91 20.71
C VAL A 40 8.15 17.03 19.38
N VAL A 41 8.99 16.04 19.06
CA VAL A 41 9.67 15.98 17.76
C VAL A 41 8.75 15.23 16.81
N ASP A 42 8.03 15.98 16.00
CA ASP A 42 7.17 15.43 14.95
C ASP A 42 7.98 14.95 13.75
N PRO A 43 7.46 13.96 12.99
CA PRO A 43 8.19 13.32 11.90
C PRO A 43 8.34 14.25 10.69
N GLU A 44 9.37 15.11 10.72
CA GLU A 44 9.83 15.96 9.61
C GLU A 44 10.05 15.18 8.30
N LEU A 45 10.39 13.89 8.40
CA LEU A 45 10.64 13.03 7.24
C LEU A 45 9.40 12.76 6.38
N THR A 46 8.19 12.74 6.95
CA THR A 46 6.96 12.53 6.18
C THR A 46 6.69 13.74 5.29
N VAL A 47 6.87 14.94 5.83
CA VAL A 47 6.75 16.20 5.08
C VAL A 47 7.76 16.23 3.93
N GLN A 48 9.01 15.87 4.19
CA GLN A 48 10.06 15.79 3.17
C GLN A 48 9.74 14.80 2.04
N PHE A 49 9.18 13.62 2.37
CA PHE A 49 8.77 12.63 1.37
C PHE A 49 7.70 13.18 0.40
N TYR A 50 6.65 13.80 0.93
CA TYR A 50 5.60 14.38 0.10
C TYR A 50 6.09 15.57 -0.74
N TRP A 51 6.97 16.40 -0.19
CA TRP A 51 7.59 17.50 -0.94
C TRP A 51 8.39 16.99 -2.15
N VAL A 52 9.25 15.99 -1.96
CA VAL A 52 10.06 15.42 -3.05
C VAL A 52 9.17 14.77 -4.11
N VAL A 53 8.08 14.10 -3.74
CA VAL A 53 7.13 13.51 -4.69
C VAL A 53 6.43 14.60 -5.52
N ASN A 54 5.97 15.67 -4.89
CA ASN A 54 5.30 16.79 -5.58
C ASN A 54 6.24 17.48 -6.57
N VAL A 55 7.50 17.74 -6.18
CA VAL A 55 8.51 18.30 -7.08
C VAL A 55 8.88 17.31 -8.18
N GLY A 56 9.04 16.03 -7.84
CA GLY A 56 9.36 14.97 -8.78
C GLY A 56 8.28 14.75 -9.85
N ALA A 57 7.01 15.01 -9.52
CA ALA A 57 5.90 14.93 -10.46
C ALA A 57 5.99 15.97 -11.60
N LEU A 58 6.84 17.00 -11.48
CA LEU A 58 7.12 17.96 -12.54
C LEU A 58 8.17 17.47 -13.55
N SER A 59 8.97 16.44 -13.21
CA SER A 59 10.02 15.91 -14.08
C SER A 59 9.56 15.47 -15.49
N PRO A 60 8.33 14.96 -15.72
CA PRO A 60 7.88 14.61 -17.06
C PRO A 60 7.79 15.82 -18.01
N LEU A 61 7.66 17.05 -17.51
CA LEU A 61 7.65 18.26 -18.33
C LEU A 61 8.96 18.40 -19.13
N ILE A 62 10.09 17.98 -18.55
CA ILE A 62 11.39 18.01 -19.22
C ILE A 62 11.40 17.00 -20.37
N THR A 63 10.88 15.79 -20.14
CA THR A 63 10.80 14.73 -21.14
C THR A 63 9.92 15.13 -22.33
N VAL A 64 8.76 15.74 -22.07
CA VAL A 64 7.83 16.22 -23.12
C VAL A 64 8.47 17.34 -23.94
N ASN A 65 9.20 18.27 -23.32
CA ASN A 65 9.93 19.30 -24.06
C ASN A 65 11.03 18.71 -24.96
N ILE A 66 11.75 17.70 -24.49
CA ILE A 66 12.80 17.02 -25.27
C ILE A 66 12.20 16.20 -26.42
N GLU A 67 11.04 15.59 -26.20
CA GLU A 67 10.27 14.90 -27.25
C GLU A 67 9.86 15.88 -28.36
N ALA A 68 9.39 17.08 -27.99
CA ALA A 68 8.94 18.09 -28.94
C ALA A 68 10.08 18.71 -29.78
N HIS A 69 11.28 18.85 -29.21
CA HIS A 69 12.37 19.60 -29.86
C HIS A 69 13.49 18.73 -30.46
N ASN A 70 13.72 17.51 -29.96
CA ASN A 70 14.85 16.69 -30.39
C ASN A 70 14.41 15.39 -31.07
N SER A 71 13.96 14.40 -30.28
CA SER A 71 13.58 13.09 -30.80
C SER A 71 12.92 12.23 -29.72
N PHE A 72 12.02 11.34 -30.17
CA PHE A 72 11.34 10.38 -29.31
C PHE A 72 12.32 9.45 -28.58
N TRP A 73 13.37 8.96 -29.24
CA TRP A 73 14.34 8.06 -28.63
C TRP A 73 15.00 8.67 -27.38
N LEU A 74 15.45 9.93 -27.49
CA LEU A 74 16.16 10.60 -26.40
C LEU A 74 15.24 10.82 -25.19
N ALA A 75 13.95 11.07 -25.43
CA ALA A 75 12.94 11.20 -24.38
C ALA A 75 12.78 9.91 -23.54
N TYR A 76 12.91 8.72 -24.12
CA TYR A 76 12.86 7.45 -23.36
C TYR A 76 14.20 7.05 -22.72
N LEU A 77 15.33 7.57 -23.22
CA LEU A 77 16.65 7.28 -22.65
C LEU A 77 16.85 7.94 -21.28
N ILE A 78 16.32 9.14 -21.09
CA ILE A 78 16.42 9.91 -19.84
C ILE A 78 15.84 9.14 -18.63
N PRO A 79 14.57 8.68 -18.65
CA PRO A 79 14.02 7.91 -17.54
C PRO A 79 14.74 6.57 -17.34
N LEU A 80 15.29 5.97 -18.40
CA LEU A 80 16.08 4.75 -18.29
C LEU A 80 17.36 4.99 -17.46
N ILE A 81 18.10 6.06 -17.76
CA ILE A 81 19.32 6.43 -17.02
C ILE A 81 18.98 6.70 -15.55
N VAL A 82 17.91 7.45 -15.28
CA VAL A 82 17.48 7.76 -13.90
C VAL A 82 17.17 6.47 -13.13
N ILE A 83 16.41 5.54 -13.73
CA ILE A 83 16.09 4.24 -13.08
C ILE A 83 17.36 3.44 -12.77
N VAL A 84 18.33 3.39 -13.70
CA VAL A 84 19.60 2.67 -13.48
C VAL A 84 20.39 3.31 -12.34
N LEU A 85 20.47 4.64 -12.27
CA LEU A 85 21.13 5.36 -11.19
C LEU A 85 20.45 5.12 -9.84
N THR A 86 19.11 5.20 -9.80
CA THR A 86 18.33 4.92 -8.58
C THR A 86 18.54 3.48 -8.11
N LEU A 87 18.54 2.50 -9.03
CA LEU A 87 18.82 1.11 -8.70
C LEU A 87 20.23 0.93 -8.15
N GLY A 88 21.23 1.61 -8.73
CA GLY A 88 22.60 1.61 -8.23
C GLY A 88 22.69 2.11 -6.78
N ILE A 89 22.06 3.24 -6.47
CA ILE A 89 22.02 3.80 -5.11
C ILE A 89 21.30 2.85 -4.15
N PHE A 90 20.19 2.25 -4.58
CA PHE A 90 19.43 1.29 -3.78
C PHE A 90 20.25 0.04 -3.42
N LEU A 91 20.97 -0.52 -4.39
CA LEU A 91 21.82 -1.68 -4.18
C LEU A 91 23.01 -1.38 -3.26
N LEU A 92 23.62 -0.19 -3.38
CA LEU A 92 24.68 0.25 -2.47
C LEU A 92 24.17 0.47 -1.04
N GLY A 93 22.93 0.96 -0.90
CA GLY A 93 22.27 1.17 0.39
C GLY A 93 21.82 -0.10 1.12
N ARG A 94 21.92 -1.29 0.48
CA ARG A 94 21.34 -2.55 0.98
C ARG A 94 21.72 -2.92 2.40
N ASN A 95 22.92 -2.54 2.85
CA ASN A 95 23.45 -2.92 4.16
C ASN A 95 22.91 -2.06 5.32
N LYS A 96 22.19 -0.97 5.02
CA LYS A 96 21.60 -0.06 6.01
C LYS A 96 20.09 -0.25 6.19
N TYR A 97 19.48 -1.23 5.51
CA TYR A 97 18.04 -1.47 5.61
C TYR A 97 17.73 -2.34 6.84
N VAL A 98 16.87 -1.82 7.71
CA VAL A 98 16.28 -2.58 8.81
C VAL A 98 15.36 -3.63 8.21
N LYS A 99 15.62 -4.91 8.48
CA LYS A 99 14.73 -6.01 8.12
C LYS A 99 13.76 -6.23 9.26
N ILE A 100 12.48 -5.99 8.99
CA ILE A 100 11.39 -6.36 9.90
C ILE A 100 10.93 -7.76 9.54
N GLU A 101 10.51 -8.55 10.53
CA GLU A 101 9.88 -9.85 10.28
C GLU A 101 8.62 -9.65 9.43
N SER A 102 8.52 -10.39 8.33
CA SER A 102 7.41 -10.25 7.39
C SER A 102 6.10 -10.67 8.05
N MET A 103 5.23 -9.70 8.37
CA MET A 103 3.83 -10.02 8.67
C MET A 103 3.21 -10.64 7.42
N GLY A 104 2.40 -11.69 7.60
CA GLY A 104 1.75 -12.41 6.49
C GLY A 104 0.92 -11.48 5.59
N SER A 105 0.59 -11.96 4.38
CA SER A 105 -0.23 -11.18 3.45
C SER A 105 -1.70 -11.17 3.89
N ALA A 106 -2.14 -10.06 4.50
CA ALA A 106 -3.53 -9.86 4.90
C ALA A 106 -4.54 -10.07 3.76
N ILE A 107 -4.16 -9.74 2.51
CA ILE A 107 -4.99 -9.94 1.32
C ILE A 107 -5.17 -11.43 1.03
N LEU A 108 -4.10 -12.22 1.12
CA LEU A 108 -4.17 -13.66 0.89
C LEU A 108 -5.07 -14.33 1.93
N ASP A 109 -4.98 -13.87 3.18
CA ASP A 109 -5.79 -14.38 4.27
C ASP A 109 -7.27 -13.97 4.14
N ALA A 110 -7.55 -12.75 3.67
CA ALA A 110 -8.90 -12.32 3.33
C ALA A 110 -9.52 -13.15 2.19
N VAL A 111 -8.74 -13.46 1.14
CA VAL A 111 -9.19 -14.31 0.02
C VAL A 111 -9.44 -15.74 0.48
N ARG A 112 -8.59 -16.30 1.35
CA ARG A 112 -8.79 -17.62 1.95
C ARG A 112 -10.07 -17.65 2.78
N THR A 113 -10.30 -16.63 3.61
CA THR A 113 -11.51 -16.46 4.42
C THR A 113 -12.76 -16.39 3.55
N ALA A 114 -12.72 -15.62 2.46
CA ALA A 114 -13.82 -15.53 1.50
C ALA A 114 -14.12 -16.88 0.81
N LYS A 115 -13.09 -17.64 0.43
CA LYS A 115 -13.27 -18.99 -0.14
C LYS A 115 -13.92 -19.96 0.85
N ILE A 116 -13.52 -19.90 2.13
CA ILE A 116 -14.13 -20.70 3.19
C ILE A 116 -15.59 -20.26 3.40
N ALA A 117 -15.89 -18.96 3.34
CA ALA A 117 -17.26 -18.44 3.46
C ALA A 117 -18.19 -18.90 2.34
N ILE A 118 -17.67 -19.04 1.12
CA ILE A 118 -18.42 -19.62 0.00
C ILE A 118 -18.68 -21.11 0.25
N LYS A 119 -17.69 -21.85 0.77
CA LYS A 119 -17.79 -23.28 1.05
C LYS A 119 -18.76 -23.60 2.20
N GLU A 120 -18.72 -22.82 3.27
CA GLU A 120 -19.59 -22.96 4.46
C GLU A 120 -20.93 -22.20 4.29
N ARG A 121 -21.21 -21.68 3.08
CA ARG A 121 -22.45 -21.00 2.68
C ARG A 121 -22.87 -19.83 3.58
N GLY A 122 -21.90 -19.08 4.10
CA GLY A 122 -22.17 -17.85 4.86
C GLY A 122 -21.01 -17.40 5.73
N PHE A 123 -20.80 -16.09 5.81
CA PHE A 123 -19.75 -15.49 6.65
C PHE A 123 -19.94 -15.73 8.15
N ASN A 124 -21.18 -15.90 8.62
CA ASN A 124 -21.45 -16.24 10.00
C ASN A 124 -20.91 -17.64 10.37
N ASN A 125 -20.91 -18.59 9.43
CA ASN A 125 -20.45 -19.96 9.68
C ASN A 125 -18.92 -20.11 9.64
N VAL A 126 -18.20 -19.05 9.25
CA VAL A 126 -16.73 -19.02 9.18
C VAL A 126 -16.10 -18.46 10.45
N LYS A 127 -16.93 -17.94 11.37
CA LYS A 127 -16.42 -17.42 12.63
C LYS A 127 -15.71 -18.52 13.41
N PRO A 128 -14.48 -18.28 13.91
CA PRO A 128 -13.73 -19.27 14.67
C PRO A 128 -14.49 -19.81 15.89
N SER A 129 -15.38 -19.02 16.51
CA SER A 129 -16.32 -19.50 17.54
C SER A 129 -17.23 -20.64 17.05
N ILE A 130 -17.86 -20.46 15.89
CA ILE A 130 -18.79 -21.43 15.30
C ILE A 130 -18.05 -22.63 14.69
N LEU A 131 -16.86 -22.41 14.13
CA LEU A 131 -16.00 -23.50 13.61
C LEU A 131 -15.51 -24.44 14.72
N ARG A 132 -15.23 -23.91 15.92
CA ARG A 132 -14.89 -24.70 17.11
C ARG A 132 -16.08 -25.52 17.60
N GLU A 133 -17.27 -24.95 17.63
CA GLU A 133 -18.50 -25.67 17.99
C GLU A 133 -18.83 -26.82 17.02
N HIS A 134 -18.52 -26.66 15.74
CA HIS A 134 -18.72 -27.70 14.73
C HIS A 134 -17.55 -28.70 14.62
N GLY A 135 -16.50 -28.57 15.44
CA GLY A 135 -15.31 -29.44 15.41
C GLY A 135 -14.53 -29.36 14.09
N ARG A 136 -14.59 -28.21 13.40
CA ARG A 136 -13.91 -27.95 12.11
C ARG A 136 -12.77 -26.94 12.23
N ASP A 137 -12.37 -26.61 13.44
CA ASP A 137 -11.23 -25.76 13.78
C ASP A 137 -9.91 -26.28 13.16
N GLY A 138 -9.71 -27.60 13.12
CA GLY A 138 -8.55 -28.22 12.46
C GLY A 138 -8.67 -28.38 10.92
N ALA A 139 -9.83 -28.10 10.33
CA ALA A 139 -10.06 -28.33 8.90
C ALA A 139 -9.43 -27.23 8.01
N TYR A 140 -9.11 -26.08 8.59
CA TYR A 140 -8.57 -24.93 7.87
C TYR A 140 -7.33 -24.37 8.57
N PRO A 141 -6.16 -24.32 7.90
CA PRO A 141 -4.91 -23.86 8.52
C PRO A 141 -4.93 -22.36 8.92
N ILE A 142 -5.84 -21.58 8.35
CA ILE A 142 -6.04 -20.16 8.70
C ILE A 142 -6.79 -19.99 10.03
N ALA A 143 -7.63 -20.96 10.41
CA ALA A 143 -8.41 -20.92 11.66
C ALA A 143 -7.55 -21.19 12.91
N ILE A 144 -6.29 -21.61 12.70
CA ILE A 144 -5.30 -21.88 13.75
C ILE A 144 -4.46 -20.62 14.04
N GLN A 145 -4.45 -19.64 13.15
CA GLN A 145 -3.68 -18.40 13.35
C GLN A 145 -4.35 -17.50 14.39
N GLU A 146 -3.55 -16.92 15.29
CA GLU A 146 -4.04 -15.97 16.31
C GLU A 146 -4.74 -14.75 15.71
N CYS A 147 -4.38 -14.38 14.47
CA CYS A 147 -4.94 -13.26 13.74
C CYS A 147 -6.39 -13.52 13.26
N PHE A 148 -6.84 -14.77 13.25
CA PHE A 148 -8.15 -15.16 12.75
C PHE A 148 -9.18 -15.11 13.88
N THR A 149 -9.77 -13.94 14.09
CA THR A 149 -10.81 -13.67 15.10
C THR A 149 -12.19 -13.51 14.46
N ASP A 150 -13.26 -13.59 15.27
CA ASP A 150 -14.63 -13.30 14.81
C ASP A 150 -14.75 -11.88 14.21
N GLU A 151 -14.03 -10.92 14.80
CA GLU A 151 -13.95 -9.53 14.33
C GLU A 151 -13.30 -9.43 12.95
N TYR A 152 -12.20 -10.16 12.73
CA TYR A 152 -11.52 -10.23 11.44
C TYR A 152 -12.45 -10.74 10.32
N VAL A 153 -13.26 -11.78 10.60
CA VAL A 153 -14.23 -12.31 9.63
C VAL A 153 -15.31 -11.27 9.30
N ASP A 154 -15.75 -10.50 10.29
CA ASP A 154 -16.73 -9.42 10.09
C ASP A 154 -16.12 -8.23 9.33
N ASP A 155 -14.84 -7.92 9.52
CA ASP A 155 -14.09 -6.93 8.71
C ASP A 155 -13.98 -7.36 7.24
N VAL A 156 -13.65 -8.63 6.98
CA VAL A 156 -13.59 -9.19 5.62
C VAL A 156 -14.98 -9.13 4.96
N ARG A 157 -16.04 -9.45 5.71
CA ARG A 157 -17.43 -9.33 5.23
C ARG A 157 -17.80 -7.89 4.92
N ARG A 158 -17.45 -6.94 5.80
CA ARG A 158 -17.68 -5.50 5.58
C ARG A 158 -16.94 -5.02 4.34
N GLY A 159 -15.67 -5.36 4.20
CA GLY A 159 -14.87 -5.03 3.01
C GLY A 159 -15.48 -5.56 1.70
N LEU A 160 -15.90 -6.83 1.68
CA LEU A 160 -16.57 -7.43 0.52
C LEU A 160 -17.92 -6.79 0.20
N ASN A 161 -18.68 -6.38 1.21
CA ASN A 161 -19.94 -5.66 1.01
C ASN A 161 -19.70 -4.24 0.49
N SER A 162 -18.64 -3.55 0.95
CA SER A 162 -18.25 -2.25 0.39
C SER A 162 -17.83 -2.36 -1.07
N CYS A 163 -17.15 -3.44 -1.46
CA CYS A 163 -16.81 -3.71 -2.87
C CYS A 163 -18.01 -4.13 -3.74
N LYS A 164 -19.15 -4.51 -3.14
CA LYS A 164 -20.40 -4.77 -3.87
C LYS A 164 -21.18 -3.51 -4.23
N ALA A 165 -20.73 -2.32 -3.81
CA ALA A 165 -21.31 -1.07 -4.27
C ALA A 165 -21.15 -0.98 -5.81
N PRO A 166 -22.25 -0.87 -6.57
CA PRO A 166 -22.21 -0.59 -8.01
C PRO A 166 -21.65 0.82 -8.34
N GLU A 167 -21.23 1.57 -7.33
CA GLU A 167 -21.03 3.03 -7.38
C GLU A 167 -19.62 3.44 -7.83
N ILE A 168 -18.66 2.51 -7.88
CA ILE A 168 -17.28 2.79 -8.33
C ILE A 168 -17.22 2.91 -9.88
N ILE A 169 -18.24 2.44 -10.60
CA ILE A 169 -18.33 2.57 -12.06
C ILE A 169 -19.14 3.83 -12.47
N SER A 170 -20.02 4.36 -11.61
CA SER A 170 -20.81 5.58 -11.88
C SER A 170 -20.19 6.87 -11.33
N GLY A 171 -19.28 6.79 -10.34
CA GLY A 171 -18.65 7.95 -9.70
C GLY A 171 -18.04 9.02 -10.63
N PRO A 172 -17.31 8.67 -11.71
CA PRO A 172 -16.76 9.70 -12.60
C PRO A 172 -17.82 10.35 -13.51
N PHE A 173 -19.01 9.76 -13.70
CA PHE A 173 -20.09 10.35 -14.51
C PHE A 173 -21.03 11.24 -13.68
N ASP A 174 -21.35 10.87 -12.44
CA ASP A 174 -22.21 11.69 -11.56
C ASP A 174 -21.53 12.98 -11.07
N PHE A 175 -20.20 12.95 -10.88
CA PHE A 175 -19.44 14.16 -10.55
C PHE A 175 -19.43 15.16 -11.72
N PHE A 176 -19.40 14.67 -12.97
CA PHE A 176 -19.42 15.53 -14.17
C PHE A 176 -20.81 16.13 -14.43
N LEU A 177 -21.90 15.41 -14.12
CA LEU A 177 -23.26 15.92 -14.27
C LEU A 177 -23.63 16.98 -13.22
N ARG A 178 -23.08 16.92 -11.99
CA ARG A 178 -23.28 17.97 -10.97
C ARG A 178 -22.44 19.22 -11.17
N ALA A 179 -21.30 19.12 -11.85
CA ALA A 179 -20.43 20.27 -12.12
C ALA A 179 -20.94 21.18 -13.26
N ASN A 180 -21.92 20.74 -14.04
CA ASN A 180 -22.48 21.48 -15.19
C ASN A 180 -23.85 22.12 -14.90
N GLN A 181 -24.23 22.22 -13.63
CA GLN A 181 -25.45 22.91 -13.17
C GLN A 181 -25.17 24.13 -12.29
N PHE A 182 -23.96 24.69 -12.32
CA PHE A 182 -23.63 26.01 -11.79
C PHE A 182 -22.93 26.86 -12.86
#